data_AF-A0A838JGL3-F1
#
_entry.id   AF-A0A838JGL3-F1
#
_cell.length_a   1.000
_cell.length_b   1.000
_cell.length_c   1.000
_cell.angle_alpha   90.00
_cell.angle_beta   90.00
_cell.angle_gamma   90.00
#
_symmetry.space_group_name_H-M   'P 1'
#
loop_
_entity.id
_entity.type
_entity.pdbx_description
1 polymer ?
#
loop_
_entity_poly.entity_id
_entity_poly.type
_entity_poly.pdbx_seq_one_letter_code
_entity_poly.pdbx_strand_id
1 'polypeptide(L)'
;MDNTTYRYAGLQQISSPGLSVAQASERLRRFAYVERRLMRLLASRVVSIPQRDIKALLARIQYEAALHANAWRNRVVEMRTNKSRLEGSPDTALEILFDEAEHLPDTYPFLFVVISLLKPALSDAYRAYEATTNELADYESVRIVRQHLADEEQHLQLLNLAVTDLEPNEEERSTAAEWRKRLAAYLDAGGGVDGSSPRAAARLREASLQPYHVPRTLARDTSIPRVWDFTTPATDDAKSYLDYLLAIRISEINVSEGLAIVLCETPDRPWSFYLDIARHCWDEMRHSLFGEAGIEALYDRRDALPMRDYEGVYVTEALPLEQYA
;
A
#
# COMPACT_ATOMS: atom_id res chain seq x y z
N MET A 1 -4.85 52.67 1.92
CA MET A 1 -5.07 51.98 0.65
C MET A 1 -4.60 50.55 0.87
N ASP A 2 -5.52 49.66 1.20
CA ASP A 2 -5.22 48.23 1.27
C ASP A 2 -4.87 47.78 -0.14
N ASN A 3 -3.58 47.66 -0.39
CA ASN A 3 -3.06 47.14 -1.63
C ASN A 3 -3.26 45.62 -1.60
N THR A 4 -4.49 45.18 -1.86
CA THR A 4 -4.84 43.76 -2.14
C THR A 4 -4.29 43.37 -3.51
N THR A 5 -2.98 43.54 -3.69
CA THR A 5 -2.22 42.96 -4.78
C THR A 5 -2.43 41.45 -4.78
N TYR A 6 -2.81 40.91 -5.93
CA TYR A 6 -2.93 39.47 -6.18
C TYR A 6 -1.63 38.76 -5.78
N ARG A 7 -1.69 37.93 -4.73
CA ARG A 7 -0.57 37.14 -4.22
C ARG A 7 -0.81 35.67 -4.56
N TYR A 8 0.23 34.99 -5.04
CA TYR A 8 0.22 33.58 -5.44
C TYR A 8 1.52 32.92 -5.00
N ALA A 9 1.63 31.58 -5.12
CA ALA A 9 2.84 30.82 -4.80
C ALA A 9 3.41 31.11 -3.39
N GLY A 10 2.55 31.18 -2.37
CA GLY A 10 2.98 31.41 -0.99
C GLY A 10 3.41 32.85 -0.66
N LEU A 11 3.28 33.83 -1.57
CA LEU A 11 3.61 35.25 -1.32
C LEU A 11 2.78 35.91 -0.20
N GLN A 12 1.72 35.26 0.27
CA GLN A 12 0.97 35.65 1.47
C GLN A 12 1.77 35.44 2.77
N GLN A 13 2.76 34.55 2.77
CA GLN A 13 3.47 34.08 3.97
C GLN A 13 4.98 34.42 3.96
N ILE A 14 5.40 35.50 3.29
CA ILE A 14 6.82 35.87 3.14
C ILE A 14 7.55 36.02 4.48
N SER A 15 6.85 36.46 5.53
CA SER A 15 7.43 36.65 6.87
C SER A 15 7.48 35.37 7.72
N SER A 16 6.86 34.28 7.27
CA SER A 16 6.87 33.01 7.99
C SER A 16 8.15 32.24 7.65
N PRO A 17 9.06 32.00 8.60
CA PRO A 17 10.34 31.35 8.29
C PRO A 17 10.19 29.90 7.80
N GLY A 18 9.13 29.20 8.19
CA GLY A 18 8.89 27.81 7.80
C GLY A 18 9.90 26.83 8.42
N LEU A 19 10.07 25.67 7.77
CA LEU A 19 11.04 24.66 8.16
C LEU A 19 12.42 24.97 7.56
N SER A 20 13.49 24.74 8.32
CA SER A 20 14.83 24.68 7.73
C SER A 20 14.95 23.48 6.79
N VAL A 21 15.86 23.55 5.80
CA VAL A 21 16.15 22.45 4.87
C VAL A 21 16.46 21.13 5.60
N ALA A 22 17.16 21.20 6.74
CA ALA A 22 17.48 20.03 7.54
C ALA A 22 16.24 19.41 8.20
N GLN A 23 15.35 20.23 8.76
CA GLN A 23 14.10 19.77 9.37
C GLN A 23 13.15 19.20 8.31
N ALA A 24 13.03 19.87 7.16
CA ALA A 24 12.22 19.40 6.04
C ALA A 24 12.73 18.05 5.52
N SER A 25 14.03 17.93 5.22
CA SER A 25 14.64 16.67 4.77
C SER A 25 14.38 15.52 5.76
N GLU A 26 14.50 15.76 7.07
CA GLU A 26 14.23 14.74 8.07
C GLU A 26 12.78 14.22 8.03
N ARG A 27 11.80 15.12 7.93
CA ARG A 27 10.39 14.74 7.81
C ARG A 27 10.11 13.98 6.50
N LEU A 28 10.67 14.45 5.39
CA LEU A 28 10.50 13.79 4.09
C LEU A 28 11.11 12.38 4.06
N ARG A 29 12.23 12.14 4.76
CA ARG A 29 12.79 10.79 4.93
C ARG A 29 11.82 9.87 5.67
N ARG A 30 11.13 10.38 6.68
CA ARG A 30 10.12 9.62 7.42
C ARG A 30 8.90 9.32 6.54
N PHE A 31 8.43 10.26 5.74
CA PHE A 31 7.37 9.99 4.75
C PHE A 31 7.78 8.93 3.74
N ALA A 32 8.97 9.05 3.15
CA ALA A 32 9.51 8.04 2.23
C ALA A 32 9.57 6.64 2.88
N TYR A 33 9.97 6.57 4.14
CA TYR A 33 10.02 5.32 4.89
C TYR A 33 8.62 4.74 5.15
N VAL A 34 7.70 5.56 5.66
CA VAL A 34 6.33 5.14 6.00
C VAL A 34 5.57 4.67 4.77
N GLU A 35 5.63 5.40 3.65
CA GLU A 35 5.02 5.00 2.38
C GLU A 35 5.58 3.68 1.87
N ARG A 36 6.91 3.49 1.94
CA ARG A 36 7.55 2.20 1.60
C ARG A 36 7.06 1.07 2.50
N ARG A 37 6.91 1.31 3.80
CA ARG A 37 6.42 0.29 4.74
C ARG A 37 4.94 -0.03 4.50
N LEU A 38 4.12 0.97 4.16
CA LEU A 38 2.72 0.76 3.76
C LEU A 38 2.60 -0.03 2.47
N MET A 39 3.40 0.28 1.44
CA MET A 39 3.48 -0.54 0.21
C MET A 39 3.70 -2.02 0.55
N ARG A 40 4.73 -2.34 1.35
CA ARG A 40 5.02 -3.72 1.74
C ARG A 40 3.87 -4.35 2.55
N LEU A 41 3.37 -3.63 3.55
CA LEU A 41 2.30 -4.10 4.42
C LEU A 41 1.04 -4.45 3.62
N LEU A 42 0.62 -3.58 2.70
CA LEU A 42 -0.54 -3.78 1.84
C LEU A 42 -0.31 -4.93 0.84
N ALA A 43 0.87 -5.01 0.23
CA ALA A 43 1.25 -6.11 -0.66
C ALA A 43 1.18 -7.47 0.05
N SER A 44 1.68 -7.59 1.29
CA SER A 44 1.59 -8.85 2.05
C SER A 44 0.15 -9.37 2.19
N ARG A 45 -0.82 -8.44 2.26
CA ARG A 45 -2.24 -8.76 2.44
C ARG A 45 -2.96 -9.09 1.14
N VAL A 46 -2.39 -8.73 -0.02
CA VAL A 46 -2.86 -9.25 -1.32
C VAL A 46 -2.81 -10.79 -1.31
N VAL A 47 -1.85 -11.40 -0.61
CA VAL A 47 -1.72 -12.87 -0.51
C VAL A 47 -2.64 -13.47 0.55
N SER A 48 -2.69 -12.86 1.75
CA SER A 48 -3.27 -13.50 2.94
C SER A 48 -4.76 -13.20 3.19
N ILE A 49 -5.32 -12.13 2.60
CA ILE A 49 -6.75 -11.80 2.74
C ILE A 49 -7.55 -12.62 1.72
N PRO A 50 -8.63 -13.32 2.08
CA PRO A 50 -9.38 -14.15 1.14
C PRO A 50 -10.26 -13.36 0.16
N GLN A 51 -10.83 -12.23 0.61
CA GLN A 51 -11.81 -11.46 -0.18
C GLN A 51 -11.15 -10.85 -1.43
N ARG A 52 -11.62 -11.25 -2.60
CA ARG A 52 -11.06 -10.82 -3.88
C ARG A 52 -11.09 -9.31 -4.07
N ASP A 53 -12.23 -8.68 -3.84
CA ASP A 53 -12.42 -7.25 -4.08
C ASP A 53 -11.48 -6.41 -3.18
N ILE A 54 -11.21 -6.89 -1.96
CA ILE A 54 -10.25 -6.29 -1.05
C ILE A 54 -8.82 -6.47 -1.57
N LYS A 55 -8.43 -7.66 -2.04
CA LYS A 55 -7.11 -7.87 -2.65
C LYS A 55 -6.88 -6.90 -3.81
N ALA A 56 -7.89 -6.73 -4.66
CA ALA A 56 -7.82 -5.84 -5.82
C ALA A 56 -7.55 -4.38 -5.41
N LEU A 57 -8.28 -3.91 -4.39
CA LEU A 57 -8.07 -2.59 -3.82
C LEU A 57 -6.66 -2.44 -3.20
N LEU A 58 -6.20 -3.44 -2.44
CA LEU A 58 -4.88 -3.41 -1.80
C LEU A 58 -3.73 -3.44 -2.82
N ALA A 59 -3.86 -4.20 -3.91
CA ALA A 59 -2.89 -4.24 -5.00
C ALA A 59 -2.76 -2.89 -5.72
N ARG A 60 -3.85 -2.11 -5.78
CA ARG A 60 -3.81 -0.72 -6.27
C ARG A 60 -3.09 0.19 -5.28
N ILE A 61 -3.56 0.23 -4.03
CA ILE A 61 -3.06 1.18 -3.02
C ILE A 61 -1.59 0.93 -2.71
N GLN A 62 -1.11 -0.33 -2.74
CA GLN A 62 0.31 -0.62 -2.54
C GLN A 62 1.19 0.02 -3.63
N TYR A 63 0.71 0.04 -4.88
CA TYR A 63 1.45 0.67 -5.98
C TYR A 63 1.43 2.19 -5.85
N GLU A 64 0.29 2.78 -5.47
CA GLU A 64 0.19 4.22 -5.21
C GLU A 64 1.11 4.63 -4.04
N ALA A 65 1.19 3.83 -2.97
CA ALA A 65 2.18 4.03 -1.89
C ALA A 65 3.63 3.92 -2.39
N ALA A 66 3.92 3.03 -3.36
CA ALA A 66 5.24 2.95 -3.99
C ALA A 66 5.57 4.23 -4.80
N LEU A 67 4.59 4.78 -5.52
CA LEU A 67 4.73 6.06 -6.23
C LEU A 67 4.98 7.20 -5.25
N HIS A 68 4.25 7.23 -4.13
CA HIS A 68 4.43 8.24 -3.09
C HIS A 68 5.84 8.18 -2.48
N ALA A 69 6.27 6.98 -2.09
CA ALA A 69 7.62 6.74 -1.57
C ALA A 69 8.69 7.17 -2.58
N ASN A 70 8.49 6.89 -3.87
CA ASN A 70 9.41 7.28 -4.93
C ASN A 70 9.52 8.82 -5.06
N ALA A 71 8.39 9.52 -5.01
CA ALA A 71 8.37 10.98 -5.04
C ALA A 71 9.15 11.59 -3.86
N TRP A 72 8.95 11.06 -2.64
CA TRP A 72 9.71 11.52 -1.47
C TRP A 72 11.19 11.22 -1.55
N ARG A 73 11.56 10.01 -2.01
CA ARG A 73 12.97 9.63 -2.19
C ARG A 73 13.67 10.57 -3.17
N ASN A 74 13.03 10.90 -4.29
CA ASN A 74 13.58 11.85 -5.26
C ASN A 74 13.71 13.25 -4.65
N ARG A 75 12.67 13.72 -3.95
CA ARG A 75 12.68 15.04 -3.31
C ARG A 75 13.80 15.18 -2.27
N VAL A 76 14.00 14.17 -1.43
CA VAL A 76 15.09 14.17 -0.43
C VAL A 76 16.47 14.29 -1.09
N VAL A 77 16.67 13.66 -2.26
CA VAL A 77 17.91 13.76 -3.04
C VAL A 77 18.10 15.15 -3.63
N GLU A 78 17.05 15.78 -4.16
CA GLU A 78 17.08 17.16 -4.65
C GLU A 78 17.52 18.16 -3.56
N MET A 79 17.14 17.90 -2.31
CA MET A 79 17.57 18.66 -1.14
C MET A 79 19.03 18.40 -0.73
N ARG A 80 19.83 17.73 -1.58
CA ARG A 80 21.25 17.39 -1.38
C ARG A 80 21.50 16.46 -0.19
N THR A 81 20.50 15.67 0.20
CA THR A 81 20.66 14.63 1.21
C THR A 81 21.31 13.40 0.56
N ASN A 82 22.30 12.81 1.23
CA ASN A 82 22.95 11.59 0.72
C ASN A 82 21.93 10.45 0.57
N LYS A 83 21.92 9.78 -0.59
CA LYS A 83 21.05 8.63 -0.89
C LYS A 83 21.15 7.52 0.16
N SER A 84 22.31 7.33 0.79
CA SER A 84 22.46 6.32 1.86
C SER A 84 21.56 6.57 3.07
N ARG A 85 21.10 7.82 3.30
CA ARG A 85 20.14 8.15 4.36
C ARG A 85 18.70 7.76 4.05
N LEU A 86 18.41 7.37 2.82
CA LEU A 86 17.12 6.80 2.40
C LEU A 86 17.09 5.27 2.56
N GLU A 87 18.22 4.67 2.95
CA GLU A 87 18.31 3.26 3.30
C GLU A 87 18.15 3.10 4.81
N GLY A 88 17.50 2.02 5.23
CA GLY A 88 17.21 1.74 6.64
C GLY A 88 16.03 2.53 7.23
N SER A 89 15.85 2.41 8.54
CA SER A 89 14.81 3.12 9.28
C SER A 89 15.29 4.50 9.76
N PRO A 90 14.50 5.58 9.59
CA PRO A 90 14.79 6.88 10.17
C PRO A 90 14.53 6.92 11.69
N ASP A 91 13.76 5.97 12.23
CA ASP A 91 13.37 5.95 13.64
C ASP A 91 13.01 4.53 14.11
N THR A 92 13.58 4.12 15.24
CA THR A 92 13.37 2.77 15.79
C THR A 92 11.91 2.50 16.17
N ALA A 93 11.16 3.49 16.64
CA ALA A 93 9.75 3.28 16.97
C ALA A 93 8.88 3.11 15.72
N LEU A 94 9.20 3.81 14.63
CA LEU A 94 8.55 3.58 13.33
C LEU A 94 8.92 2.21 12.74
N GLU A 95 10.15 1.75 12.93
CA GLU A 95 10.56 0.40 12.56
C GLU A 95 9.72 -0.65 13.26
N ILE A 96 9.65 -0.56 14.60
CA ILE A 96 8.87 -1.48 15.41
C ILE A 96 7.39 -1.39 15.06
N LEU A 97 6.82 -0.18 14.91
CA LEU A 97 5.41 0.01 14.52
C LEU A 97 5.03 -0.83 13.31
N PHE A 98 5.82 -0.74 12.24
CA PHE A 98 5.50 -1.46 11.01
C PHE A 98 5.84 -2.94 11.10
N ASP A 99 6.89 -3.34 11.82
CA ASP A 99 7.17 -4.77 12.03
C ASP A 99 6.06 -5.46 12.84
N GLU A 100 5.49 -4.76 13.81
CA GLU A 100 4.33 -5.20 14.58
C GLU A 100 3.06 -5.23 13.72
N ALA A 101 2.84 -4.23 12.85
CA ALA A 101 1.69 -4.18 11.96
C ALA A 101 1.64 -5.34 10.95
N GLU A 102 2.79 -5.87 10.54
CA GLU A 102 2.85 -7.07 9.68
C GLU A 102 2.19 -8.30 10.32
N HIS A 103 2.05 -8.33 11.65
CA HIS A 103 1.43 -9.42 12.40
C HIS A 103 -0.07 -9.22 12.68
N LEU A 104 -0.70 -8.17 12.12
CA LEU A 104 -2.16 -7.98 12.21
C LEU A 104 -2.91 -9.19 11.65
N PRO A 105 -3.82 -9.81 12.43
CA PRO A 105 -4.57 -10.97 11.99
C PRO A 105 -5.74 -10.56 11.09
N ASP A 106 -6.16 -11.50 10.25
CA ASP A 106 -7.41 -11.51 9.50
C ASP A 106 -7.71 -10.24 8.67
N THR A 107 -8.85 -10.22 7.99
CA THR A 107 -9.23 -9.13 7.09
C THR A 107 -9.65 -7.89 7.87
N TYR A 108 -10.60 -8.04 8.81
CA TYR A 108 -11.19 -6.89 9.50
C TYR A 108 -10.22 -6.16 10.43
N PRO A 109 -9.50 -6.83 11.36
CA PRO A 109 -8.54 -6.14 12.24
C PRO A 109 -7.46 -5.41 11.46
N PHE A 110 -6.95 -6.01 10.38
CA PHE A 110 -6.01 -5.38 9.47
C PHE A 110 -6.56 -4.08 8.88
N LEU A 111 -7.70 -4.15 8.16
CA LEU A 111 -8.26 -2.99 7.48
C LEU A 111 -8.67 -1.91 8.47
N PHE A 112 -9.27 -2.28 9.60
CA PHE A 112 -9.64 -1.35 10.67
C PHE A 112 -8.45 -0.52 11.15
N VAL A 113 -7.30 -1.15 11.38
CA VAL A 113 -6.07 -0.43 11.81
C VAL A 113 -5.55 0.47 10.70
N VAL A 114 -5.58 0.03 9.43
CA VAL A 114 -5.15 0.85 8.29
C VAL A 114 -5.99 2.13 8.20
N ILE A 115 -7.32 2.03 8.33
CA ILE A 115 -8.24 3.17 8.17
C ILE A 115 -8.39 4.04 9.42
N SER A 116 -8.12 3.52 10.61
CA SER A 116 -8.36 4.24 11.89
C SER A 116 -7.09 4.71 12.59
N LEU A 117 -5.92 4.35 12.04
CA LEU A 117 -4.62 4.71 12.60
C LEU A 117 -3.58 5.03 11.52
N LEU A 118 -3.19 4.07 10.68
CA LEU A 118 -1.97 4.21 9.87
C LEU A 118 -2.09 5.28 8.77
N LYS A 119 -3.11 5.18 7.91
CA LYS A 119 -3.31 6.16 6.83
C LYS A 119 -3.78 7.52 7.35
N PRO A 120 -4.70 7.62 8.33
CA PRO A 120 -5.03 8.91 8.93
C PRO A 120 -3.82 9.62 9.54
N ALA A 121 -2.95 8.92 10.27
CA ALA A 121 -1.76 9.53 10.85
C ALA A 121 -0.78 10.04 9.80
N LEU A 122 -0.70 9.37 8.64
CA LEU A 122 0.10 9.84 7.50
C LEU A 122 -0.50 11.11 6.88
N SER A 123 -1.81 11.11 6.61
CA SER A 123 -2.53 12.28 6.11
C SER A 123 -2.41 13.48 7.05
N ASP A 124 -2.56 13.27 8.35
CA ASP A 124 -2.41 14.33 9.35
C ASP A 124 -0.98 14.89 9.35
N ALA A 125 0.03 14.05 9.20
CA ALA A 125 1.42 14.49 9.10
C ALA A 125 1.70 15.26 7.81
N TYR A 126 1.09 14.88 6.69
CA TYR A 126 1.13 15.65 5.44
C TYR A 126 0.49 17.03 5.61
N ARG A 127 -0.71 17.12 6.19
CA ARG A 127 -1.37 18.41 6.47
C ARG A 127 -0.55 19.27 7.42
N ALA A 128 0.03 18.67 8.46
CA ALA A 128 0.90 19.37 9.41
C ALA A 128 2.16 19.89 8.74
N TYR A 129 2.76 19.14 7.81
CA TYR A 129 3.91 19.58 7.02
C TYR A 129 3.55 20.79 6.15
N GLU A 130 2.46 20.73 5.39
CA GLU A 130 1.98 21.83 4.55
C GLU A 130 1.69 23.08 5.40
N ALA A 131 1.07 22.93 6.56
CA ALA A 131 0.75 24.05 7.45
C ALA A 131 1.98 24.68 8.11
N THR A 132 3.09 23.94 8.23
CA THR A 132 4.30 24.40 8.94
C THR A 132 5.38 24.93 7.99
N THR A 133 5.50 24.37 6.79
CA THR A 133 6.53 24.77 5.83
C THR A 133 6.22 26.15 5.21
N ASN A 134 7.22 26.80 4.64
CA ASN A 134 6.98 28.00 3.83
C ASN A 134 6.75 27.57 2.38
N GLU A 135 5.53 27.75 1.89
CA GLU A 135 5.14 27.32 0.53
C GLU A 135 5.98 27.98 -0.58
N LEU A 136 6.43 29.23 -0.40
CA LEU A 136 7.27 29.89 -1.41
C LEU A 136 8.67 29.28 -1.46
N ALA A 137 9.23 28.91 -0.31
CA ALA A 137 10.59 28.38 -0.22
C ALA A 137 10.67 26.86 -0.51
N ASP A 138 9.60 26.12 -0.24
CA ASP A 138 9.53 24.66 -0.37
C ASP A 138 8.31 24.21 -1.20
N TYR A 139 8.05 24.95 -2.28
CA TYR A 139 6.90 24.74 -3.15
C TYR A 139 6.83 23.31 -3.70
N GLU A 140 7.97 22.74 -4.09
CA GLU A 140 8.01 21.38 -4.65
C GLU A 140 7.49 20.34 -3.66
N SER A 141 7.85 20.44 -2.38
CA SER A 141 7.36 19.51 -1.36
C SER A 141 5.87 19.73 -1.08
N VAL A 142 5.40 20.98 -1.04
CA VAL A 142 3.96 21.30 -0.89
C VAL A 142 3.15 20.73 -2.04
N ARG A 143 3.63 20.82 -3.28
CA ARG A 143 2.97 20.23 -4.44
C ARG A 143 2.87 18.72 -4.32
N ILE A 144 3.93 18.04 -3.89
CA ILE A 144 3.90 16.58 -3.66
C ILE A 144 2.91 16.24 -2.55
N VAL A 145 2.93 16.97 -1.42
CA VAL A 145 1.98 16.77 -0.31
C VAL A 145 0.54 16.84 -0.78
N ARG A 146 0.18 17.85 -1.59
CA ARG A 146 -1.20 18.02 -2.08
C ARG A 146 -1.64 16.89 -3.00
N GLN A 147 -0.75 16.37 -3.83
CA GLN A 147 -1.04 15.21 -4.70
C GLN A 147 -1.28 13.97 -3.84
N HIS A 148 -0.36 13.66 -2.94
CA HIS A 148 -0.46 12.49 -2.07
C HIS A 148 -1.67 12.58 -1.13
N LEU A 149 -2.01 13.76 -0.61
CA LEU A 149 -3.21 13.95 0.22
C LEU A 149 -4.50 13.62 -0.54
N ALA A 150 -4.61 14.00 -1.82
CA ALA A 150 -5.78 13.67 -2.62
C ALA A 150 -5.89 12.14 -2.82
N ASP A 151 -4.77 11.47 -3.07
CA ASP A 151 -4.72 10.02 -3.22
C ASP A 151 -5.04 9.33 -1.88
N GLU A 152 -4.47 9.78 -0.76
CA GLU A 152 -4.74 9.25 0.58
C GLU A 152 -6.20 9.42 1.02
N GLU A 153 -6.83 10.55 0.68
CA GLU A 153 -8.26 10.78 0.91
C GLU A 153 -9.11 9.78 0.11
N GLN A 154 -8.78 9.54 -1.16
CA GLN A 154 -9.45 8.54 -1.98
C GLN A 154 -9.24 7.12 -1.43
N HIS A 155 -8.01 6.78 -1.03
CA HIS A 155 -7.70 5.48 -0.42
C HIS A 155 -8.58 5.24 0.81
N LEU A 156 -8.67 6.23 1.71
CA LEU A 156 -9.51 6.13 2.90
C LEU A 156 -10.98 5.95 2.56
N GLN A 157 -11.52 6.67 1.56
CA GLN A 157 -12.90 6.49 1.13
C GLN A 157 -13.16 5.06 0.65
N LEU A 158 -12.30 4.54 -0.24
CA LEU A 158 -12.45 3.19 -0.79
C LEU A 158 -12.29 2.09 0.29
N LEU A 159 -11.31 2.23 1.18
CA LEU A 159 -11.09 1.28 2.26
C LEU A 159 -12.24 1.30 3.28
N ASN A 160 -12.83 2.47 3.57
CA ASN A 160 -14.01 2.55 4.44
C ASN A 160 -15.22 1.85 3.83
N LEU A 161 -15.42 1.96 2.51
CA LEU A 161 -16.45 1.19 1.82
C LEU A 161 -16.20 -0.32 1.97
N ALA A 162 -14.98 -0.76 1.68
CA ALA A 162 -14.60 -2.17 1.82
C ALA A 162 -14.78 -2.72 3.24
N VAL A 163 -14.49 -1.91 4.28
CA VAL A 163 -14.69 -2.31 5.69
C VAL A 163 -16.16 -2.35 6.07
N THR A 164 -17.00 -1.48 5.49
CA THR A 164 -18.44 -1.43 5.79
C THR A 164 -19.16 -2.72 5.34
N ASP A 165 -18.68 -3.32 4.25
CA ASP A 165 -19.21 -4.57 3.72
C ASP A 165 -18.71 -5.81 4.50
N LEU A 166 -17.77 -5.64 5.42
CA LEU A 166 -17.39 -6.68 6.36
C LEU A 166 -18.43 -6.70 7.49
N GLU A 167 -18.94 -7.89 7.80
CA GLU A 167 -19.83 -8.14 8.93
C GLU A 167 -19.04 -8.76 10.11
N PRO A 168 -18.14 -8.02 10.78
CA PRO A 168 -17.27 -8.62 11.77
C PRO A 168 -18.03 -8.95 13.05
N ASN A 169 -17.63 -10.06 13.65
CA ASN A 169 -18.12 -10.50 14.95
C ASN A 169 -17.46 -9.70 16.10
N GLU A 170 -17.89 -9.95 17.33
CA GLU A 170 -17.38 -9.21 18.50
C GLU A 170 -15.89 -9.48 18.78
N GLU A 171 -15.40 -10.70 18.51
CA GLU A 171 -14.00 -11.06 18.70
C GLU A 171 -13.08 -10.32 17.72
N GLU A 172 -13.49 -10.22 16.45
CA GLU A 172 -12.78 -9.43 15.43
C GLU A 172 -12.74 -7.94 15.80
N ARG A 173 -13.85 -7.39 16.32
CA ARG A 173 -13.90 -5.99 16.80
C ARG A 173 -13.00 -5.76 18.01
N SER A 174 -13.01 -6.68 18.97
CA SER A 174 -12.14 -6.61 20.15
C SER A 174 -10.66 -6.65 19.75
N THR A 175 -10.30 -7.62 18.89
CA THR A 175 -8.95 -7.79 18.36
C THR A 175 -8.49 -6.53 17.62
N ALA A 176 -9.32 -5.96 16.76
CA ALA A 176 -9.02 -4.73 16.03
C ALA A 176 -8.75 -3.54 16.96
N ALA A 177 -9.55 -3.38 18.02
CA ALA A 177 -9.39 -2.32 18.99
C ALA A 177 -8.09 -2.46 19.81
N GLU A 178 -7.75 -3.69 20.24
CA GLU A 178 -6.51 -3.99 20.95
C GLU A 178 -5.28 -3.68 20.10
N TRP A 179 -5.27 -4.15 18.85
CA TRP A 179 -4.20 -3.89 17.90
C TRP A 179 -4.05 -2.41 17.59
N ARG A 180 -5.16 -1.69 17.35
CA ARG A 180 -5.12 -0.23 17.14
C ARG A 180 -4.47 0.47 18.33
N LYS A 181 -4.87 0.14 19.57
CA LYS A 181 -4.32 0.75 20.79
C LYS A 181 -2.83 0.47 20.92
N ARG A 182 -2.41 -0.77 20.64
CA ARG A 182 -1.01 -1.18 20.70
C ARG A 182 -0.15 -0.45 19.68
N LEU A 183 -0.58 -0.42 18.42
CA LEU A 183 0.15 0.24 17.34
C LEU A 183 0.20 1.77 17.54
N ALA A 184 -0.86 2.38 18.05
CA ALA A 184 -0.84 3.80 18.42
C ALA A 184 0.28 4.13 19.41
N ALA A 185 0.56 3.23 20.37
CA ALA A 185 1.62 3.47 21.34
C ALA A 185 3.04 3.48 20.73
N TYR A 186 3.29 2.70 19.67
CA TYR A 186 4.56 2.77 18.93
C TYR A 186 4.64 4.05 18.08
N LEU A 187 3.52 4.46 17.48
CA LEU A 187 3.44 5.72 16.74
C LEU A 187 3.74 6.92 17.66
N ASP A 188 3.15 6.95 18.86
CA ASP A 188 3.38 7.99 19.86
C ASP A 188 4.83 7.99 20.38
N ALA A 189 5.44 6.82 20.57
CA ALA A 189 6.86 6.71 20.92
C ALA A 189 7.79 7.27 19.83
N GLY A 190 7.37 7.19 18.56
CA GLY A 190 8.06 7.79 17.42
C GLY A 190 7.86 9.30 17.25
N GLY A 191 6.98 9.92 18.06
CA GLY A 191 6.58 11.32 17.88
C GLY A 191 5.65 11.53 16.68
N GLY A 192 4.85 10.52 16.33
CA GLY A 192 4.03 10.51 15.13
C GLY A 192 4.80 10.13 13.87
N VAL A 193 4.13 10.24 12.71
CA VAL A 193 4.71 9.88 11.41
C VAL A 193 5.92 10.75 11.08
N ASP A 194 5.83 12.07 11.23
CA ASP A 194 6.92 13.00 10.90
C ASP A 194 7.86 13.32 12.08
N GLY A 195 7.59 12.77 13.27
CA GLY A 195 8.42 12.93 14.46
C GLY A 195 8.31 14.30 15.13
N SER A 196 7.31 15.12 14.75
CA SER A 196 7.13 16.48 15.28
C SER A 196 6.37 16.54 16.61
N SER A 197 5.66 15.47 16.99
CA SER A 197 4.90 15.41 18.23
C SER A 197 5.78 15.03 19.44
N PRO A 198 5.37 15.39 20.68
CA PRO A 198 6.01 14.89 21.89
C PRO A 198 6.09 13.36 21.91
N ARG A 199 7.26 12.82 22.24
CA ARG A 199 7.48 11.37 22.26
C ARG A 199 6.99 10.75 23.57
N ALA A 200 6.20 9.69 23.45
CA ALA A 200 5.89 8.80 24.57
C ALA A 200 7.09 7.91 24.92
N ALA A 201 6.97 7.13 25.99
CA ALA A 201 7.99 6.16 26.38
C ALA A 201 8.19 5.09 25.28
N ALA A 202 9.45 4.74 25.03
CA ALA A 202 9.79 3.68 24.09
C ALA A 202 9.17 2.35 24.51
N ARG A 203 8.73 1.56 23.53
CA ARG A 203 8.13 0.24 23.74
C ARG A 203 8.96 -0.84 23.04
N LEU A 204 9.01 -2.01 23.67
CA LEU A 204 9.67 -3.18 23.13
C LEU A 204 8.77 -3.87 22.08
N ARG A 205 9.40 -4.65 21.20
CA ARG A 205 8.70 -5.54 20.26
C ARG A 205 7.89 -6.57 21.06
N GLU A 206 6.68 -6.86 20.58
CA GLU A 206 5.76 -7.77 21.25
C GLU A 206 5.37 -8.94 20.32
N ALA A 207 4.94 -8.70 19.08
CA ALA A 207 4.57 -9.74 18.11
C ALA A 207 5.69 -9.98 17.10
N SER A 208 6.45 -8.93 16.76
CA SER A 208 7.57 -8.99 15.81
C SER A 208 8.87 -9.49 16.45
N LEU A 209 8.78 -10.45 17.37
CA LEU A 209 9.97 -11.09 17.97
C LEU A 209 10.76 -11.91 16.94
N GLN A 210 10.08 -12.36 15.88
CA GLN A 210 10.67 -12.95 14.69
C GLN A 210 10.25 -12.12 13.45
N PRO A 211 11.07 -12.11 12.39
CA PRO A 211 10.67 -11.51 11.11
C PRO A 211 9.37 -12.12 10.60
N TYR A 212 8.47 -11.27 10.10
CA TYR A 212 7.25 -11.72 9.44
C TYR A 212 7.58 -12.26 8.04
N HIS A 213 7.04 -13.43 7.73
CA HIS A 213 7.07 -14.02 6.40
C HIS A 213 5.66 -14.12 5.83
N VAL A 214 5.52 -13.77 4.55
CA VAL A 214 4.24 -13.90 3.85
C VAL A 214 3.86 -15.39 3.77
N PRO A 215 2.58 -15.75 4.03
CA PRO A 215 2.13 -17.12 3.87
C PRO A 215 2.41 -17.65 2.46
N ARG A 216 2.87 -18.90 2.37
CA ARG A 216 3.04 -19.62 1.09
C ARG A 216 1.76 -20.30 0.62
N THR A 217 0.62 -19.92 1.18
CA THR A 217 -0.70 -20.38 0.75
C THR A 217 -1.53 -19.16 0.37
N LEU A 218 -2.07 -19.18 -0.84
CA LEU A 218 -2.93 -18.12 -1.36
C LEU A 218 -4.31 -18.24 -0.69
N ALA A 219 -4.69 -17.26 0.13
CA ALA A 219 -6.02 -17.23 0.72
C ALA A 219 -7.03 -16.75 -0.33
N ARG A 220 -8.09 -17.52 -0.60
CA ARG A 220 -9.11 -17.18 -1.61
C ARG A 220 -10.51 -17.41 -1.05
N ASP A 221 -11.42 -16.51 -1.37
CA ASP A 221 -12.85 -16.72 -1.18
C ASP A 221 -13.43 -17.70 -2.24
N THR A 222 -14.74 -17.93 -2.18
CA THR A 222 -15.47 -18.83 -3.08
C THR A 222 -16.33 -18.07 -4.10
N SER A 223 -16.05 -16.78 -4.33
CA SER A 223 -16.88 -15.92 -5.20
C SER A 223 -16.79 -16.30 -6.68
N ILE A 224 -15.66 -16.87 -7.11
CA ILE A 224 -15.42 -17.31 -8.49
C ILE A 224 -15.12 -18.82 -8.49
N PRO A 225 -15.80 -19.63 -9.33
CA PRO A 225 -15.48 -21.05 -9.52
C PRO A 225 -14.04 -21.27 -9.96
N ARG A 226 -13.46 -22.42 -9.62
CA ARG A 226 -12.05 -22.72 -9.90
C ARG A 226 -11.89 -24.05 -10.61
N VAL A 227 -10.92 -24.10 -11.53
CA VAL A 227 -10.48 -25.31 -12.22
C VAL A 227 -8.96 -25.41 -12.13
N TRP A 228 -8.42 -26.63 -12.22
CA TRP A 228 -6.98 -26.83 -12.17
C TRP A 228 -6.26 -26.17 -13.34
N ASP A 229 -6.70 -26.45 -14.57
CA ASP A 229 -6.19 -25.85 -15.80
C ASP A 229 -7.26 -25.88 -16.89
N PHE A 230 -7.03 -25.13 -17.96
CA PHE A 230 -7.92 -25.04 -19.11
C PHE A 230 -7.46 -25.92 -20.26
N THR A 231 -8.40 -26.52 -20.99
CA THR A 231 -8.13 -27.04 -22.33
C THR A 231 -8.26 -25.90 -23.33
N THR A 232 -7.22 -25.63 -24.11
CA THR A 232 -7.27 -24.58 -25.14
C THR A 232 -8.26 -24.97 -26.24
N PRO A 233 -9.34 -24.19 -26.45
CA PRO A 233 -10.29 -24.45 -27.53
C PRO A 233 -9.69 -24.05 -28.88
N ALA A 234 -10.28 -24.56 -29.96
CA ALA A 234 -9.87 -24.20 -31.32
C ALA A 234 -10.21 -22.72 -31.60
N THR A 235 -9.34 -22.03 -32.34
CA THR A 235 -9.46 -20.58 -32.58
C THR A 235 -10.61 -20.20 -33.51
N ASP A 236 -11.14 -21.17 -34.28
CA ASP A 236 -12.30 -21.01 -35.15
C ASP A 236 -13.63 -21.08 -34.38
N ASP A 237 -13.64 -21.67 -33.19
CA ASP A 237 -14.72 -21.50 -32.20
C ASP A 237 -14.53 -20.18 -31.43
N ALA A 238 -14.92 -19.09 -32.07
CA ALA A 238 -14.72 -17.74 -31.54
C ALA A 238 -15.31 -17.54 -30.14
N LYS A 239 -16.43 -18.21 -29.81
CA LYS A 239 -17.08 -18.05 -28.50
C LYS A 239 -16.28 -18.75 -27.42
N SER A 240 -15.96 -20.03 -27.61
CA SER A 240 -15.17 -20.78 -26.63
C SER A 240 -13.77 -20.21 -26.48
N TYR A 241 -13.16 -19.73 -27.57
CA TYR A 241 -11.86 -19.07 -27.50
C TYR A 241 -11.89 -17.75 -26.73
N LEU A 242 -12.94 -16.94 -26.90
CA LEU A 242 -13.13 -15.73 -26.09
C LEU A 242 -13.28 -16.06 -24.60
N ASP A 243 -14.07 -17.09 -24.27
CA ASP A 243 -14.29 -17.52 -22.88
C ASP A 243 -12.98 -18.00 -22.25
N TYR A 244 -12.21 -18.78 -22.99
CA TYR A 244 -10.88 -19.20 -22.59
C TYR A 244 -9.95 -18.01 -22.31
N LEU A 245 -9.93 -16.99 -23.18
CA LEU A 245 -9.11 -15.79 -22.97
C LEU A 245 -9.54 -15.02 -21.73
N LEU A 246 -10.84 -14.83 -21.51
CA LEU A 246 -11.35 -14.14 -20.32
C LEU A 246 -11.07 -14.92 -19.03
N ALA A 247 -11.19 -16.25 -19.08
CA ALA A 247 -10.86 -17.14 -17.97
C ALA A 247 -9.36 -17.13 -17.64
N ILE A 248 -8.48 -17.03 -18.64
CA ILE A 248 -7.06 -16.76 -18.40
C ILE A 248 -6.86 -15.39 -17.76
N ARG A 249 -7.49 -14.34 -18.29
CA ARG A 249 -7.34 -12.97 -17.74
C ARG A 249 -7.72 -12.90 -16.28
N ILE A 250 -8.88 -13.42 -15.89
CA ILE A 250 -9.31 -13.38 -14.48
C ILE A 250 -8.34 -14.15 -13.57
N SER A 251 -7.62 -15.14 -14.11
CA SER A 251 -6.59 -15.92 -13.39
C SER A 251 -5.29 -15.17 -13.12
N GLU A 252 -5.05 -14.01 -13.74
CA GLU A 252 -3.84 -13.20 -13.53
C GLU A 252 -3.72 -12.64 -12.10
N ILE A 253 -4.77 -12.76 -11.27
CA ILE A 253 -4.66 -12.59 -9.82
C ILE A 253 -3.60 -13.52 -9.19
N ASN A 254 -3.38 -14.71 -9.74
CA ASN A 254 -2.31 -15.62 -9.30
C ASN A 254 -0.95 -14.96 -9.46
N VAL A 255 -0.72 -14.29 -10.58
CA VAL A 255 0.54 -13.60 -10.89
C VAL A 255 0.69 -12.37 -9.99
N SER A 256 -0.39 -11.62 -9.76
CA SER A 256 -0.40 -10.49 -8.82
C SER A 256 -0.01 -10.91 -7.39
N GLU A 257 -0.56 -12.02 -6.90
CA GLU A 257 -0.21 -12.57 -5.59
C GLU A 257 1.25 -13.07 -5.54
N GLY A 258 1.74 -13.70 -6.60
CA GLY A 258 3.16 -14.05 -6.74
C GLY A 258 4.05 -12.81 -6.63
N LEU A 259 3.75 -11.76 -7.37
CA LEU A 259 4.50 -10.50 -7.33
C LEU A 259 4.45 -9.83 -5.95
N ALA A 260 3.35 -9.97 -5.21
CA ALA A 260 3.29 -9.54 -3.82
C ALA A 260 4.26 -10.33 -2.92
N ILE A 261 4.39 -11.66 -3.11
CA ILE A 261 5.42 -12.47 -2.44
C ILE A 261 6.82 -11.98 -2.84
N VAL A 262 7.07 -11.73 -4.12
CA VAL A 262 8.36 -11.21 -4.61
C VAL A 262 8.73 -9.89 -3.92
N LEU A 263 7.78 -8.97 -3.82
CA LEU A 263 7.95 -7.67 -3.18
C LEU A 263 8.31 -7.82 -1.70
N CYS A 264 7.66 -8.74 -0.98
CA CYS A 264 7.84 -8.91 0.47
C CYS A 264 9.05 -9.76 0.88
N GLU A 265 9.42 -10.77 0.08
CA GLU A 265 10.41 -11.81 0.41
C GLU A 265 11.74 -11.65 -0.36
N THR A 266 11.92 -10.57 -1.12
CA THR A 266 13.18 -10.25 -1.80
C THR A 266 13.85 -9.02 -1.18
N PRO A 267 14.50 -9.13 -0.01
CA PRO A 267 15.21 -8.00 0.61
C PRO A 267 16.43 -7.59 -0.22
N ASP A 268 17.02 -6.44 0.16
CA ASP A 268 18.31 -5.95 -0.34
C ASP A 268 18.39 -5.75 -1.88
N ARG A 269 17.27 -5.33 -2.48
CA ARG A 269 17.21 -4.91 -3.88
C ARG A 269 17.23 -3.38 -4.03
N PRO A 270 17.70 -2.84 -5.17
CA PRO A 270 17.64 -1.41 -5.41
C PRO A 270 16.18 -0.93 -5.42
N TRP A 271 15.93 0.32 -5.01
CA TRP A 271 14.57 0.88 -4.95
C TRP A 271 13.77 0.73 -6.26
N SER A 272 14.43 0.86 -7.42
CA SER A 272 13.78 0.69 -8.72
C SER A 272 13.14 -0.68 -8.88
N PHE A 273 13.74 -1.74 -8.32
CA PHE A 273 13.15 -3.08 -8.31
C PHE A 273 11.81 -3.08 -7.59
N TYR A 274 11.74 -2.55 -6.36
CA TYR A 274 10.50 -2.53 -5.60
C TYR A 274 9.40 -1.71 -6.28
N LEU A 275 9.77 -0.58 -6.91
CA LEU A 275 8.84 0.24 -7.67
C LEU A 275 8.29 -0.51 -8.89
N ASP A 276 9.15 -1.21 -9.63
CA ASP A 276 8.75 -1.98 -10.81
C ASP A 276 7.87 -3.19 -10.43
N ILE A 277 8.21 -3.91 -9.37
CA ILE A 277 7.39 -5.03 -8.87
C ILE A 277 6.05 -4.53 -8.32
N ALA A 278 6.01 -3.40 -7.60
CA ALA A 278 4.76 -2.82 -7.12
C ALA A 278 3.84 -2.46 -8.30
N ARG A 279 4.38 -1.85 -9.36
CA ARG A 279 3.63 -1.58 -10.60
C ARG A 279 3.12 -2.87 -11.23
N HIS A 280 4.00 -3.86 -11.39
CA HIS A 280 3.65 -5.13 -12.04
C HIS A 280 2.55 -5.86 -11.26
N CYS A 281 2.64 -5.90 -9.93
CA CYS A 281 1.61 -6.48 -9.06
C CYS A 281 0.22 -5.87 -9.32
N TRP A 282 0.16 -4.54 -9.47
CA TRP A 282 -1.08 -3.84 -9.82
C TRP A 282 -1.51 -4.12 -11.28
N ASP A 283 -0.58 -4.15 -12.23
CA ASP A 283 -0.89 -4.43 -13.63
C ASP A 283 -1.58 -5.79 -13.80
N GLU A 284 -1.06 -6.85 -13.16
CA GLU A 284 -1.68 -8.19 -13.24
C GLU A 284 -3.02 -8.25 -12.50
N MET A 285 -3.16 -7.53 -11.38
CA MET A 285 -4.47 -7.40 -10.73
C MET A 285 -5.47 -6.69 -11.64
N ARG A 286 -5.07 -5.63 -12.34
CA ARG A 286 -5.93 -4.93 -13.32
C ARG A 286 -6.31 -5.83 -14.47
N HIS A 287 -5.40 -6.65 -14.97
CA HIS A 287 -5.75 -7.60 -16.02
C HIS A 287 -6.76 -8.64 -15.53
N SER A 288 -6.65 -9.09 -14.26
CA SER A 288 -7.67 -9.92 -13.62
C SER A 288 -9.03 -9.21 -13.56
N LEU A 289 -9.05 -7.92 -13.19
CA LEU A 289 -10.27 -7.11 -13.21
C LEU A 289 -10.82 -6.90 -14.62
N PHE A 290 -9.98 -6.76 -15.65
CA PHE A 290 -10.43 -6.70 -17.04
C PHE A 290 -11.07 -8.01 -17.49
N GLY A 291 -10.52 -9.15 -17.08
CA GLY A 291 -11.14 -10.47 -17.31
C GLY A 291 -12.53 -10.53 -16.69
N GLU A 292 -12.65 -10.14 -15.41
CA GLU A 292 -13.91 -10.11 -14.70
C GLU A 292 -14.94 -9.17 -15.34
N ALA A 293 -14.55 -7.94 -15.66
CA ALA A 293 -15.45 -6.98 -16.33
C ALA A 293 -15.92 -7.49 -17.70
N GLY A 294 -15.04 -8.18 -18.45
CA GLY A 294 -15.41 -8.82 -19.71
C GLY A 294 -16.40 -9.98 -19.51
N ILE A 295 -16.24 -10.76 -18.44
CA ILE A 295 -17.16 -11.84 -18.08
C ILE A 295 -18.53 -11.25 -17.69
N GLU A 296 -18.54 -10.27 -16.79
CA GLU A 296 -19.78 -9.63 -16.34
C GLU A 296 -20.54 -9.01 -17.52
N ALA A 297 -19.85 -8.31 -18.43
CA ALA A 297 -20.47 -7.70 -19.59
C ALA A 297 -21.08 -8.71 -20.59
N LEU A 298 -20.58 -9.95 -20.62
CA LEU A 298 -21.08 -10.99 -21.54
C LEU A 298 -22.16 -11.88 -20.92
N TYR A 299 -22.17 -12.01 -19.60
CA TYR A 299 -22.99 -12.99 -18.90
C TYR A 299 -23.90 -12.41 -17.81
N ASP A 300 -23.85 -11.09 -17.59
CA ASP A 300 -24.56 -10.38 -16.51
C ASP A 300 -24.25 -10.92 -15.11
N ARG A 301 -23.11 -11.61 -14.95
CA ARG A 301 -22.60 -12.15 -13.69
C ARG A 301 -21.09 -12.41 -13.75
N ARG A 302 -20.37 -12.06 -12.68
CA ARG A 302 -18.90 -12.16 -12.57
C ARG A 302 -18.34 -13.59 -12.42
N ASP A 303 -19.17 -14.54 -12.01
CA ASP A 303 -18.80 -15.93 -11.73
C ASP A 303 -19.16 -16.90 -12.87
N ALA A 304 -19.49 -16.39 -14.06
CA ALA A 304 -19.92 -17.21 -15.20
C ALA A 304 -18.80 -18.11 -15.75
N LEU A 305 -17.53 -17.70 -15.62
CA LEU A 305 -16.37 -18.47 -16.03
C LEU A 305 -15.46 -18.77 -14.83
N PRO A 306 -14.86 -19.96 -14.77
CA PRO A 306 -13.94 -20.29 -13.70
C PRO A 306 -12.58 -19.62 -13.88
N MET A 307 -11.88 -19.44 -12.76
CA MET A 307 -10.46 -19.12 -12.70
C MET A 307 -9.61 -20.40 -12.69
N ARG A 308 -8.39 -20.32 -13.22
CA ARG A 308 -7.38 -21.38 -13.13
C ARG A 308 -6.55 -21.26 -11.86
N ASP A 309 -6.27 -22.38 -11.20
CA ASP A 309 -5.44 -22.44 -9.99
C ASP A 309 -3.98 -22.87 -10.23
N TYR A 310 -3.64 -23.47 -11.39
CA TYR A 310 -2.29 -24.00 -11.68
C TYR A 310 -1.14 -23.02 -11.39
N GLU A 311 -1.26 -21.76 -11.83
CA GLU A 311 -0.23 -20.73 -11.60
C GLU A 311 -0.04 -20.41 -10.12
N GLY A 312 -1.10 -20.59 -9.31
CA GLY A 312 -1.07 -20.42 -7.87
C GLY A 312 -0.07 -21.36 -7.17
N VAL A 313 0.14 -22.56 -7.72
CA VAL A 313 1.15 -23.49 -7.22
C VAL A 313 2.55 -23.03 -7.60
N TYR A 314 2.74 -22.63 -8.86
CA TYR A 314 4.03 -22.12 -9.32
C TYR A 314 4.51 -20.92 -8.48
N VAL A 315 3.64 -19.95 -8.22
CA VAL A 315 4.00 -18.74 -7.46
C VAL A 315 4.18 -18.99 -5.96
N THR A 316 3.68 -20.09 -5.42
CA THR A 316 3.89 -20.43 -4.01
C THR A 316 5.15 -21.27 -3.80
N GLU A 317 5.46 -22.17 -4.75
CA GLU A 317 6.60 -23.10 -4.66
C GLU A 317 7.92 -22.53 -5.21
N ALA A 318 7.88 -21.68 -6.24
CA ALA A 318 9.08 -21.10 -6.82
C ALA A 318 9.76 -20.10 -5.86
N LEU A 319 11.10 -20.03 -5.91
CA LEU A 319 11.81 -18.96 -5.22
C LEU A 319 11.35 -17.60 -5.78
N PRO A 320 11.24 -16.54 -4.95
CA PRO A 320 10.71 -15.26 -5.41
C PRO A 320 11.33 -14.70 -6.70
N LEU A 321 12.63 -14.89 -6.90
CA LEU A 321 13.30 -14.40 -8.12
C LEU A 321 13.14 -15.32 -9.34
N GLU A 322 12.83 -16.60 -9.14
CA GLU A 322 12.52 -17.54 -10.22
C GLU A 322 11.12 -17.29 -10.79
N GLN A 323 10.23 -16.66 -10.01
CA GLN A 323 8.95 -16.16 -10.51
C GLN A 323 9.12 -15.01 -11.52
N TYR A 324 10.29 -14.39 -11.55
CA TYR A 324 10.61 -13.22 -12.38
C TYR A 324 11.60 -13.54 -13.52
N ALA A 325 12.12 -14.77 -13.60
CA ALA A 325 13.10 -15.20 -14.61
C ALA A 325 12.40 -15.77 -15.85
#